data_AF-A0A1Q7GSJ3-F1
#
_entry.id   AF-A0A1Q7GSJ3-F1
#
_cell.length_a   1.000
_cell.length_b   1.000
_cell.length_c   1.000
_cell.angle_alpha   90.00
_cell.angle_beta   90.00
_cell.angle_gamma   90.00
#
_symmetry.space_group_name_H-M   'P 1'
#
loop_
_entity.id
_entity.type
_entity.pdbx_description
1 polymer ?
#
loop_
_entity_poly.entity_id
_entity_poly.type
_entity_poly.pdbx_seq_one_letter_code
_entity_poly.pdbx_strand_id
1 'polypeptide(L)'
;MSAPPVEDAVATPEPGENNIAGTVVAVIMALVAIGGAVYWMNSHRRDTVTSEVAIPVGVDPDDDRKVPRPARVVNVEAAAQPAAQPASAPILVVPAATPAPVPMPTPPPMPATGASLEDIIGSAMLAVVRVETSGGSGSGFFIKPDTILTNVHVVGSNLLVTIRRQDGNTQSARVETTAPELDIAVLRISSADGNQPTLRLGSVTQARPGQEVMALGSPLGLQNTVTRGIVSAVRQVGALTLVQTDAAINPGNSGGPLLGRHGDVIGITTMGIGSAVAQGLSFAVAIDHAQALLAGQRPANATGTPLTTLNQAMNAQSFSSDSDTRRSQGTQTYQRTIGAIARRADELDGRWITFKKSCYDGRVVGAFEREWFALWEARAMPGLVSPACGAIFTDVRRIADDIRAAVIAAEEAARQADVYPGTRRDVLRTYHLDYSGWGR
;
A
#
# COMPACT_ATOMS: atom_id res chain seq x y z
N MET A 1 -61.76 18.38 -78.30
CA MET A 1 -60.43 17.82 -78.67
C MET A 1 -59.45 18.32 -77.62
N SER A 2 -58.77 17.56 -76.79
CA SER A 2 -58.91 16.22 -76.22
C SER A 2 -58.12 16.33 -74.90
N ALA A 3 -58.59 15.69 -73.83
CA ALA A 3 -57.90 15.72 -72.54
C ALA A 3 -56.44 15.22 -72.68
N PRO A 4 -55.46 15.83 -71.98
CA PRO A 4 -54.11 15.27 -71.90
C PRO A 4 -54.10 13.99 -71.03
N PRO A 5 -53.17 13.07 -71.28
CA PRO A 5 -53.20 11.71 -70.73
C PRO A 5 -52.78 11.67 -69.25
N VAL A 6 -53.32 10.68 -68.56
CA VAL A 6 -52.98 10.29 -67.18
C VAL A 6 -51.59 9.65 -67.20
N GLU A 7 -50.66 10.20 -66.42
CA GLU A 7 -49.34 9.58 -66.17
C GLU A 7 -49.48 8.41 -65.20
N ASP A 8 -49.00 7.25 -65.62
CA ASP A 8 -48.90 6.03 -64.80
C ASP A 8 -47.87 6.22 -63.68
N ALA A 9 -48.27 5.89 -62.46
CA ALA A 9 -47.42 5.90 -61.28
C ALA A 9 -46.30 4.83 -61.40
N VAL A 10 -45.06 5.30 -61.43
CA VAL A 10 -43.86 4.46 -61.29
C VAL A 10 -43.80 3.89 -59.88
N ALA A 11 -43.94 2.58 -59.76
CA ALA A 11 -43.64 1.85 -58.53
C ALA A 11 -42.15 1.97 -58.19
N THR A 12 -41.86 2.49 -56.99
CA THR A 12 -40.50 2.45 -56.41
C THR A 12 -40.27 1.09 -55.76
N PRO A 13 -39.06 0.50 -55.86
CA PRO A 13 -38.77 -0.80 -55.27
C PRO A 13 -38.66 -0.70 -53.74
N GLU A 14 -39.21 -1.69 -53.04
CA GLU A 14 -39.03 -1.83 -51.59
C GLU A 14 -37.55 -1.95 -51.22
N PRO A 15 -37.08 -1.33 -50.13
CA PRO A 15 -35.72 -1.52 -49.64
C PRO A 15 -35.56 -2.95 -49.11
N GLY A 16 -34.70 -3.71 -49.77
CA GLY A 16 -34.34 -5.08 -49.39
C GLY A 16 -33.83 -5.18 -47.96
N GLU A 17 -34.21 -6.28 -47.30
CA GLU A 17 -33.73 -6.69 -45.98
C GLU A 17 -32.20 -6.61 -45.90
N ASN A 18 -31.72 -5.67 -45.09
CA ASN A 18 -30.32 -5.62 -44.71
C ASN A 18 -30.00 -6.86 -43.87
N ASN A 19 -29.21 -7.78 -44.44
CA ASN A 19 -28.69 -8.97 -43.76
C ASN A 19 -27.66 -8.58 -42.68
N ILE A 20 -28.15 -8.06 -41.56
CA ILE A 20 -27.36 -7.69 -40.36
C ILE A 20 -26.54 -8.88 -39.85
N ALA A 21 -27.03 -10.11 -40.07
CA ALA A 21 -26.32 -11.34 -39.71
C ALA A 21 -25.01 -11.53 -40.49
N GLY A 22 -24.97 -11.17 -41.79
CA GLY A 22 -23.78 -11.34 -42.62
C GLY A 22 -22.63 -10.40 -42.22
N THR A 23 -22.96 -9.16 -41.88
CA THR A 23 -21.99 -8.13 -41.48
C THR A 23 -21.39 -8.41 -40.10
N VAL A 24 -22.19 -8.92 -39.16
CA VAL A 24 -21.71 -9.29 -37.81
C VAL A 24 -20.77 -10.50 -37.87
N VAL A 25 -21.08 -11.51 -38.70
CA VAL A 25 -20.20 -12.67 -38.88
C VAL A 25 -18.87 -12.28 -39.53
N ALA A 26 -18.88 -11.37 -40.51
CA ALA A 26 -17.65 -10.88 -41.14
C ALA A 26 -16.73 -10.13 -40.14
N VAL A 27 -17.30 -9.31 -39.26
CA VAL A 27 -16.53 -8.58 -38.22
C VAL A 27 -15.95 -9.54 -37.18
N ILE A 28 -16.70 -10.55 -36.75
CA ILE A 28 -16.22 -11.56 -35.79
C ILE A 28 -15.06 -12.36 -36.40
N MET A 29 -15.16 -12.78 -37.67
CA MET A 29 -14.10 -13.51 -38.35
C MET A 29 -12.82 -12.67 -38.51
N ALA A 30 -12.93 -11.37 -38.78
CA ALA A 30 -11.79 -10.46 -38.85
C ALA A 30 -11.09 -10.29 -37.49
N LEU A 31 -11.85 -10.19 -36.40
CA LEU A 31 -11.29 -10.08 -35.04
C LEU A 31 -10.58 -11.37 -34.59
N VAL A 32 -11.12 -12.54 -34.95
CA VAL A 32 -10.47 -13.83 -34.69
C VAL A 32 -9.16 -13.97 -35.47
N ALA A 33 -9.11 -13.52 -36.73
CA ALA A 33 -7.90 -13.55 -37.54
C ALA A 33 -6.79 -12.65 -36.97
N ILE A 34 -7.14 -11.43 -36.53
CA ILE A 34 -6.19 -10.49 -35.92
C ILE A 34 -5.68 -11.04 -34.58
N GLY A 35 -6.57 -11.60 -33.75
CA GLY A 35 -6.20 -12.23 -32.48
C GLY A 35 -5.25 -13.43 -32.67
N GLY A 36 -5.51 -14.25 -33.67
CA GLY A 36 -4.64 -15.38 -34.06
C GLY A 36 -3.24 -14.92 -34.50
N ALA A 37 -3.16 -13.86 -35.32
CA ALA A 37 -1.88 -13.31 -35.79
C ALA A 37 -1.04 -12.72 -34.64
N VAL A 38 -1.67 -12.01 -33.69
CA VAL A 38 -1.00 -11.48 -32.50
C VAL A 38 -0.51 -12.61 -31.57
N TYR A 39 -1.33 -13.64 -31.36
CA TYR A 39 -0.95 -14.81 -30.58
C TYR A 39 0.21 -15.59 -31.21
N TRP A 40 0.20 -15.77 -32.53
CA TRP A 40 1.28 -16.43 -33.26
C TRP A 40 2.58 -15.61 -33.18
N MET A 41 2.52 -14.29 -33.37
CA MET A 41 3.69 -13.41 -33.29
C MET A 41 4.27 -13.30 -31.86
N ASN A 42 3.42 -13.42 -30.83
CA ASN A 42 3.87 -13.42 -29.43
C ASN A 42 4.46 -14.79 -29.00
N SER A 43 3.92 -15.90 -29.53
CA SER A 43 4.41 -17.24 -29.20
C SER A 43 5.74 -17.59 -29.86
N HIS A 44 6.10 -16.95 -30.97
CA HIS A 44 7.37 -17.16 -31.69
C HIS A 44 8.45 -16.10 -31.39
N ARG A 45 8.27 -15.26 -30.36
CA ARG A 45 9.25 -14.25 -29.90
C ARG A 45 10.27 -14.76 -28.89
N ARG A 46 10.50 -16.08 -28.82
CA ARG A 46 11.62 -16.68 -28.10
C ARG A 46 12.37 -17.51 -29.11
N ASP A 47 13.49 -16.97 -29.59
CA ASP A 47 14.65 -17.67 -30.18
C ASP A 47 15.37 -16.69 -31.12
N THR A 48 16.10 -15.73 -30.54
CA THR A 48 17.30 -15.07 -31.12
C THR A 48 17.66 -13.82 -30.30
N VAL A 49 18.34 -14.00 -29.17
CA VAL A 49 19.29 -13.00 -28.64
C VAL A 49 20.43 -13.75 -27.94
N THR A 50 21.38 -14.26 -28.71
CA THR A 50 22.75 -14.44 -28.21
C THR A 50 23.44 -13.08 -28.33
N SER A 51 23.47 -12.32 -27.24
CA SER A 51 24.31 -11.13 -27.13
C SER A 51 25.49 -11.46 -26.23
N GLU A 52 26.59 -11.80 -26.90
CA GLU A 52 27.94 -11.87 -26.38
C GLU A 52 28.31 -10.48 -25.83
N VAL A 53 28.52 -10.38 -24.51
CA VAL A 53 29.12 -9.18 -23.89
C VAL A 53 30.59 -9.49 -23.66
N ALA A 54 31.42 -9.00 -24.57
CA ALA A 54 32.87 -8.92 -24.39
C ALA A 54 33.20 -7.81 -23.39
N ILE A 55 33.87 -8.16 -22.30
CA ILE A 55 34.49 -7.21 -21.36
C ILE A 55 35.96 -7.05 -21.78
N PRO A 56 36.46 -5.85 -22.11
CA PRO A 56 37.90 -5.65 -22.25
C PRO A 56 38.49 -5.42 -20.86
N VAL A 57 39.22 -6.41 -20.34
CA VAL A 57 40.10 -6.24 -19.18
C VAL A 57 41.47 -5.84 -19.70
N GLY A 58 41.93 -4.65 -19.28
CA GLY A 58 43.26 -4.14 -19.54
C GLY A 58 44.34 -5.05 -18.93
N VAL A 59 45.38 -5.28 -19.72
CA VAL A 59 46.60 -5.99 -19.37
C VAL A 59 47.49 -5.07 -18.52
N ASP A 60 47.89 -5.54 -17.35
CA ASP A 60 49.12 -5.11 -16.67
C ASP A 60 50.09 -6.33 -16.71
N PRO A 61 51.31 -6.20 -17.28
CA PRO A 61 52.25 -7.30 -17.41
C PRO A 61 53.39 -7.18 -16.38
N ASP A 62 53.36 -7.97 -15.32
CA ASP A 62 54.54 -8.60 -14.69
C ASP A 62 54.12 -9.24 -13.35
N ASP A 63 54.22 -10.56 -13.24
CA ASP A 63 55.25 -11.18 -12.39
C ASP A 63 55.01 -12.69 -12.32
N ASP A 64 55.93 -13.37 -12.99
CA ASP A 64 56.26 -14.78 -12.95
C ASP A 64 56.33 -15.35 -11.52
N ARG A 65 55.58 -16.44 -11.24
CA ARG A 65 56.16 -17.75 -10.84
C ARG A 65 55.16 -18.74 -10.21
N LYS A 66 55.19 -19.94 -10.81
CA LYS A 66 55.08 -21.29 -10.22
C LYS A 66 53.71 -21.89 -9.90
N VAL A 67 53.30 -22.76 -10.82
CA VAL A 67 52.46 -23.96 -10.60
C VAL A 67 53.38 -25.05 -9.96
N PRO A 68 52.91 -25.88 -9.01
CA PRO A 68 52.35 -27.18 -9.40
C PRO A 68 51.09 -27.67 -8.63
N ARG A 69 50.37 -28.50 -9.39
CA ARG A 69 49.25 -29.45 -9.15
C ARG A 69 48.96 -30.03 -7.74
N PRO A 70 47.74 -30.57 -7.54
CA PRO A 70 47.23 -30.99 -6.23
C PRO A 70 47.66 -32.43 -5.85
N ALA A 71 47.90 -32.64 -4.57
CA ALA A 71 48.00 -33.97 -3.94
C ALA A 71 47.23 -33.87 -2.61
N ARG A 72 46.12 -34.61 -2.48
CA ARG A 72 46.03 -35.96 -1.92
C ARG A 72 45.41 -35.89 -0.52
N VAL A 73 44.16 -36.35 -0.46
CA VAL A 73 43.45 -36.72 0.76
C VAL A 73 44.30 -37.72 1.54
N VAL A 74 44.56 -37.43 2.82
CA VAL A 74 44.95 -38.42 3.81
C VAL A 74 44.20 -38.10 5.11
N ASN A 75 43.24 -38.96 5.46
CA ASN A 75 42.79 -39.12 6.83
C ASN A 75 43.92 -39.76 7.64
N VAL A 76 44.24 -39.21 8.80
CA VAL A 76 44.90 -39.96 9.89
C VAL A 76 44.13 -39.69 11.16
N GLU A 77 43.65 -40.77 11.76
CA GLU A 77 43.00 -40.82 13.05
C GLU A 77 44.01 -41.18 14.15
N ALA A 78 43.69 -40.71 15.37
CA ALA A 78 44.16 -41.12 16.69
C ALA A 78 45.57 -40.68 17.17
N ALA A 79 45.61 -39.80 18.19
CA ALA A 79 45.63 -40.17 19.62
C ALA A 79 46.31 -39.09 20.49
N ALA A 80 45.62 -38.63 21.54
CA ALA A 80 46.12 -38.48 22.93
C ALA A 80 45.22 -37.53 23.75
N GLN A 81 44.66 -38.06 24.85
CA GLN A 81 43.93 -37.34 25.91
C GLN A 81 44.86 -36.46 26.75
N PRO A 82 44.28 -35.52 27.54
CA PRO A 82 44.68 -35.46 28.93
C PRO A 82 43.50 -35.43 29.93
N ALA A 83 43.67 -36.29 30.94
CA ALA A 83 43.37 -36.18 32.37
C ALA A 83 42.06 -35.52 32.87
N ALA A 84 41.32 -36.35 33.60
CA ALA A 84 40.16 -36.02 34.42
C ALA A 84 40.47 -35.07 35.60
N GLN A 85 39.56 -34.13 35.85
CA GLN A 85 39.46 -33.39 37.12
C GLN A 85 38.46 -34.08 38.08
N PRO A 86 38.69 -34.02 39.40
CA PRO A 86 37.89 -34.74 40.39
C PRO A 86 36.54 -34.07 40.67
N ALA A 87 35.56 -34.90 41.02
CA ALA A 87 34.20 -34.51 41.39
C ALA A 87 34.16 -33.76 42.74
N SER A 88 33.49 -32.61 42.75
CA SER A 88 33.23 -31.80 43.94
C SER A 88 32.06 -32.36 44.75
N ALA A 89 32.26 -32.50 46.07
CA ALA A 89 31.23 -32.85 47.05
C ALA A 89 30.16 -31.73 47.21
N PRO A 90 28.95 -32.02 47.72
CA PRO A 90 27.90 -31.02 47.88
C PRO A 90 28.22 -30.07 49.05
N ILE A 91 28.23 -28.76 48.77
CA ILE A 91 28.33 -27.71 49.79
C ILE A 91 26.93 -27.39 50.30
N LEU A 92 26.76 -27.46 51.63
CA LEU A 92 25.57 -27.07 52.37
C LEU A 92 25.24 -25.58 52.10
N VAL A 93 24.05 -25.28 51.57
CA VAL A 93 23.59 -23.90 51.41
C VAL A 93 23.08 -23.39 52.76
N VAL A 94 23.82 -22.44 53.36
CA VAL A 94 23.31 -21.60 54.44
C VAL A 94 22.73 -20.33 53.80
N PRO A 95 21.49 -19.89 54.14
CA PRO A 95 20.95 -18.67 53.56
C PRO A 95 21.69 -17.46 54.13
N ALA A 96 22.44 -16.77 53.27
CA ALA A 96 23.04 -15.48 53.60
C ALA A 96 21.96 -14.39 53.63
N ALA A 97 21.93 -13.63 54.72
CA ALA A 97 21.05 -12.48 54.88
C ALA A 97 21.30 -11.42 53.79
N THR A 98 20.23 -10.91 53.21
CA THR A 98 20.23 -9.85 52.20
C THR A 98 20.83 -8.56 52.78
N PRO A 99 21.85 -7.93 52.16
CA PRO A 99 22.28 -6.61 52.59
C PRO A 99 21.26 -5.57 52.12
N ALA A 100 20.95 -4.61 53.01
CA ALA A 100 20.08 -3.48 52.70
C ALA A 100 20.66 -2.61 51.57
N PRO A 101 19.82 -1.98 50.73
CA PRO A 101 20.29 -1.18 49.61
C PRO A 101 21.00 0.09 50.11
N VAL A 102 22.20 0.34 49.58
CA VAL A 102 22.92 1.60 49.80
C VAL A 102 22.23 2.70 48.99
N PRO A 103 21.85 3.85 49.58
CA PRO A 103 21.25 4.95 48.83
C PRO A 103 22.28 5.56 47.87
N MET A 104 21.93 5.62 46.58
CA MET A 104 22.73 6.31 45.58
C MET A 104 22.71 7.83 45.83
N PRO A 105 23.83 8.55 45.62
CA PRO A 105 23.82 10.00 45.67
C PRO A 105 22.92 10.54 44.56
N THR A 106 22.02 11.46 44.92
CA THR A 106 21.19 12.20 43.97
C THR A 106 22.10 13.00 43.03
N PRO A 107 21.90 12.92 41.71
CA PRO A 107 22.66 13.77 40.78
C PRO A 107 22.33 15.24 41.07
N PRO A 108 23.31 16.15 40.96
CA PRO A 108 23.05 17.57 41.18
C PRO A 108 22.01 18.06 40.17
N PRO A 109 21.09 18.97 40.56
CA PRO A 109 20.12 19.53 39.64
C PRO A 109 20.87 20.26 38.53
N MET A 110 20.72 19.81 37.29
CA MET A 110 21.19 20.56 36.13
C MET A 110 20.42 21.88 36.05
N PRO A 111 21.08 23.00 35.73
CA PRO A 111 20.38 24.25 35.46
C PRO A 111 19.61 24.12 34.14
N ALA A 112 18.29 23.93 34.19
CA ALA A 112 17.42 24.05 33.03
C ALA A 112 17.20 25.55 32.75
N THR A 113 18.04 26.15 31.93
CA THR A 113 17.81 27.50 31.40
C THR A 113 17.44 27.39 29.93
N GLY A 114 16.21 26.94 29.68
CA GLY A 114 15.56 26.84 28.38
C GLY A 114 14.15 26.25 28.57
N ALA A 115 13.18 26.73 27.80
CA ALA A 115 11.84 26.12 27.78
C ALA A 115 11.96 24.64 27.33
N SER A 116 11.22 23.75 27.99
CA SER A 116 11.19 22.34 27.56
C SER A 116 10.55 22.21 26.18
N LEU A 117 10.76 21.08 25.51
CA LEU A 117 10.12 20.81 24.23
C LEU A 117 8.59 20.81 24.38
N GLU A 118 8.11 20.27 25.50
CA GLU A 118 6.71 20.23 25.89
C GLU A 118 6.14 21.64 26.06
N ASP A 119 6.88 22.57 26.65
CA ASP A 119 6.47 23.98 26.80
C ASP A 119 6.36 24.68 25.44
N ILE A 120 7.32 24.41 24.54
CA ILE A 120 7.33 24.95 23.18
C ILE A 120 6.09 24.44 22.43
N ILE A 121 5.83 23.13 22.47
CA ILE A 121 4.67 22.52 21.83
C ILE A 121 3.38 23.07 22.44
N GLY A 122 3.26 23.09 23.77
CA GLY A 122 2.08 23.59 24.47
C GLY A 122 1.73 25.03 24.09
N SER A 123 2.75 25.88 24.03
CA SER A 123 2.59 27.29 23.61
C SER A 123 2.23 27.40 22.13
N ALA A 124 2.91 26.65 21.26
CA ALA A 124 2.68 26.71 19.82
C ALA A 124 1.30 26.19 19.42
N MET A 125 0.81 25.16 20.12
CA MET A 125 -0.51 24.59 19.90
C MET A 125 -1.61 25.65 20.01
N LEU A 126 -1.51 26.63 20.92
CA LEU A 126 -2.52 27.71 21.06
C LEU A 126 -2.70 28.57 19.80
N ALA A 127 -1.70 28.59 18.91
CA ALA A 127 -1.77 29.27 17.62
C ALA A 127 -2.30 28.36 16.49
N VAL A 128 -2.43 27.06 16.71
CA VAL A 128 -2.93 26.08 15.74
C VAL A 128 -4.45 25.96 15.84
N VAL A 129 -5.10 25.96 14.69
CA VAL A 129 -6.56 25.92 14.55
C VAL A 129 -6.99 24.82 13.60
N ARG A 130 -8.25 24.39 13.74
CA ARG A 130 -8.92 23.58 12.74
C ARG A 130 -9.56 24.49 11.69
N VAL A 131 -9.33 24.19 10.43
CA VAL A 131 -9.96 24.85 9.28
C VAL A 131 -11.03 23.92 8.74
N GLU A 132 -12.27 24.40 8.67
CA GLU A 132 -13.44 23.62 8.29
C GLU A 132 -14.13 24.25 7.07
N THR A 133 -14.49 23.38 6.14
CA THR A 133 -15.27 23.73 4.94
C THR A 133 -16.47 22.80 4.83
N SER A 134 -17.34 23.06 3.85
CA SER A 134 -18.44 22.16 3.52
C SER A 134 -17.98 20.79 3.00
N GLY A 135 -16.76 20.69 2.47
CA GLY A 135 -16.21 19.49 1.83
C GLY A 135 -15.18 18.73 2.65
N GLY A 136 -14.78 19.23 3.81
CA GLY A 136 -13.76 18.61 4.65
C GLY A 136 -13.14 19.54 5.67
N SER A 137 -12.09 19.07 6.35
CA SER A 137 -11.35 19.86 7.34
C SER A 137 -9.87 19.57 7.30
N GLY A 138 -9.07 20.52 7.76
CA GLY A 138 -7.64 20.38 7.98
C GLY A 138 -7.18 21.27 9.14
N SER A 139 -5.88 21.55 9.18
CA SER A 139 -5.27 22.44 10.15
C SER A 139 -4.85 23.77 9.51
N GLY A 140 -4.66 24.77 10.34
CA GLY A 140 -4.01 26.03 10.02
C GLY A 140 -3.35 26.60 11.26
N PHE A 141 -2.61 27.69 11.12
CA PHE A 141 -2.00 28.36 12.28
C PHE A 141 -1.88 29.86 12.09
N PHE A 142 -2.01 30.59 13.19
CA PHE A 142 -1.88 32.04 13.22
C PHE A 142 -0.42 32.47 13.10
N ILE A 143 -0.15 33.39 12.19
CA ILE A 143 1.15 34.08 12.03
C ILE A 143 1.07 35.56 12.44
N LYS A 144 -0.15 36.08 12.49
CA LYS A 144 -0.55 37.37 13.06
C LYS A 144 -1.91 37.15 13.73
N PRO A 145 -2.35 38.04 14.64
CA PRO A 145 -3.65 37.88 15.32
C PRO A 145 -4.86 37.70 14.38
N ASP A 146 -4.76 38.19 13.14
CA ASP A 146 -5.79 38.17 12.12
C ASP A 146 -5.49 37.25 10.91
N THR A 147 -4.29 36.67 10.83
CA THR A 147 -3.77 36.04 9.61
C THR A 147 -3.36 34.60 9.89
N ILE A 148 -3.91 33.67 9.12
CA ILE A 148 -3.70 32.22 9.26
C ILE A 148 -3.11 31.67 7.96
N LEU A 149 -2.15 30.74 8.09
CA LEU A 149 -1.67 29.93 6.97
C LEU A 149 -2.31 28.53 7.02
N THR A 150 -2.62 27.99 5.86
CA THR A 150 -3.09 26.60 5.65
C THR A 150 -2.79 26.17 4.21
N ASN A 151 -3.31 25.03 3.77
CA ASN A 151 -3.18 24.55 2.40
C ASN A 151 -4.37 24.94 1.50
N VAL A 152 -4.13 24.95 0.18
CA VAL A 152 -5.19 25.17 -0.82
C VAL A 152 -6.16 23.99 -0.83
N HIS A 153 -5.66 22.75 -0.74
CA HIS A 153 -6.54 21.58 -0.74
C HIS A 153 -7.45 21.50 0.50
N VAL A 154 -7.06 22.15 1.62
CA VAL A 154 -7.89 22.22 2.84
C VAL A 154 -9.07 23.16 2.63
N VAL A 155 -8.86 24.30 1.97
CA VAL A 155 -9.91 25.32 1.76
C VAL A 155 -10.73 25.05 0.50
N GLY A 156 -10.20 24.30 -0.46
CA GLY A 156 -10.82 24.02 -1.74
C GLY A 156 -11.15 25.29 -2.52
N SER A 157 -12.36 25.37 -3.08
CA SER A 157 -12.87 26.55 -3.78
C SER A 157 -13.67 27.50 -2.89
N ASN A 158 -13.67 27.31 -1.57
CA ASN A 158 -14.47 28.11 -0.66
C ASN A 158 -13.87 29.51 -0.48
N LEU A 159 -14.71 30.54 -0.53
CA LEU A 159 -14.28 31.93 -0.25
C LEU A 159 -14.27 32.25 1.25
N LEU A 160 -15.06 31.50 2.03
CA LEU A 160 -15.20 31.60 3.47
C LEU A 160 -15.05 30.21 4.08
N VAL A 161 -14.33 30.12 5.19
CA VAL A 161 -14.12 28.89 5.95
C VAL A 161 -14.39 29.14 7.42
N THR A 162 -14.70 28.08 8.16
CA THR A 162 -14.87 28.15 9.62
C THR A 162 -13.56 27.78 10.29
N ILE A 163 -13.06 28.67 11.13
CA ILE A 163 -11.89 28.44 11.99
C ILE A 163 -12.39 28.02 13.36
N ARG A 164 -11.92 26.89 13.86
CA ARG A 164 -12.19 26.43 15.22
C ARG A 164 -10.91 26.37 16.04
N ARG A 165 -10.93 27.10 17.16
CA ARG A 165 -9.84 27.17 18.14
C ARG A 165 -9.93 26.02 19.14
N GLN A 166 -8.89 25.86 19.94
CA GLN A 166 -8.78 24.77 20.92
C GLN A 166 -9.79 24.84 22.06
N ASP A 167 -10.18 26.05 22.43
CA ASP A 167 -11.22 26.34 23.41
C ASP A 167 -12.64 26.03 22.87
N GLY A 168 -12.75 25.62 21.60
CA GLY A 168 -14.01 25.34 20.92
C GLY A 168 -14.62 26.55 20.23
N ASN A 169 -14.07 27.75 20.39
CA ASN A 169 -14.58 28.96 19.77
C ASN A 169 -14.42 28.90 18.25
N THR A 170 -15.49 29.25 17.54
CA THR A 170 -15.54 29.26 16.08
C THR A 170 -15.67 30.66 15.53
N GLN A 171 -14.97 30.93 14.43
CA GLN A 171 -15.03 32.21 13.73
C GLN A 171 -14.92 32.01 12.22
N SER A 172 -15.59 32.85 11.43
CA SER A 172 -15.45 32.82 9.97
C SER A 172 -14.15 33.52 9.54
N ALA A 173 -13.45 32.92 8.57
CA ALA A 173 -12.29 33.50 7.92
C ALA A 173 -12.49 33.55 6.40
N ARG A 174 -12.04 34.63 5.78
CA ARG A 174 -12.01 34.78 4.32
C ARG A 174 -10.72 34.19 3.77
N VAL A 175 -10.81 33.48 2.65
CA VAL A 175 -9.64 33.11 1.85
C VAL A 175 -9.17 34.36 1.11
N GLU A 176 -8.06 34.94 1.55
CA GLU A 176 -7.53 36.20 1.02
C GLU A 176 -6.64 35.98 -0.19
N THR A 177 -5.76 34.99 -0.12
CA THR A 177 -4.83 34.66 -1.21
C THR A 177 -4.57 33.17 -1.24
N THR A 178 -4.49 32.61 -2.44
CA THR A 178 -4.05 31.23 -2.67
C THR A 178 -2.87 31.21 -3.64
N ALA A 179 -2.02 30.21 -3.49
CA ALA A 179 -0.98 29.80 -4.43
C ALA A 179 -1.14 28.29 -4.66
N PRO A 180 -2.05 27.86 -5.55
CA PRO A 180 -2.32 26.44 -5.83
C PRO A 180 -1.08 25.65 -6.22
N GLU A 181 -0.13 26.28 -6.92
CA GLU A 181 1.15 25.70 -7.31
C GLU A 181 2.05 25.35 -6.11
N LEU A 182 1.86 26.01 -4.97
CA LEU A 182 2.58 25.76 -3.72
C LEU A 182 1.71 25.01 -2.70
N ASP A 183 0.42 24.82 -2.98
CA ASP A 183 -0.60 24.38 -2.03
C ASP A 183 -0.61 25.21 -0.73
N ILE A 184 -0.53 26.54 -0.86
CA ILE A 184 -0.59 27.49 0.27
C ILE A 184 -1.82 28.39 0.14
N ALA A 185 -2.56 28.55 1.22
CA ALA A 185 -3.65 29.52 1.35
C ALA A 185 -3.43 30.42 2.57
N VAL A 186 -3.68 31.71 2.38
CA VAL A 186 -3.68 32.74 3.41
C VAL A 186 -5.12 33.10 3.74
N LEU A 187 -5.48 32.99 5.02
CA LEU A 187 -6.81 33.30 5.53
C LEU A 187 -6.77 34.53 6.42
N ARG A 188 -7.87 35.27 6.39
CA ARG A 188 -8.05 36.50 7.16
C ARG A 188 -9.32 36.44 8.00
N ILE A 189 -9.21 36.70 9.30
CA ILE A 189 -10.37 36.90 10.17
C ILE A 189 -10.66 38.40 10.35
N SER A 190 -11.94 38.78 10.41
CA SER A 190 -12.35 40.18 10.50
C SER A 190 -12.26 40.76 11.91
N SER A 191 -12.40 39.92 12.95
CA SER A 191 -12.41 40.34 14.35
C SER A 191 -11.26 39.65 15.09
N ALA A 192 -10.07 40.24 15.01
CA ALA A 192 -8.89 39.68 15.67
C ALA A 192 -8.86 40.04 17.15
N ASP A 193 -8.53 39.05 17.98
CA ASP A 193 -8.13 39.26 19.36
C ASP A 193 -6.64 39.60 19.38
N GLY A 194 -6.26 40.77 19.88
CA GLY A 194 -4.85 41.18 19.97
C GLY A 194 -3.98 40.25 20.81
N ASN A 195 -4.60 39.43 21.68
CA ASN A 195 -3.91 38.44 22.50
C ASN A 195 -3.80 37.07 21.83
N GLN A 196 -4.29 36.90 20.60
CA GLN A 196 -4.20 35.62 19.88
C GLN A 196 -2.72 35.20 19.75
N PRO A 197 -2.33 34.03 20.28
CA PRO A 197 -0.98 33.49 20.09
C PRO A 197 -0.66 33.30 18.60
N THR A 198 0.59 33.55 18.24
CA THR A 198 1.08 33.45 16.86
C THR A 198 2.38 32.67 16.82
N LEU A 199 2.66 32.06 15.68
CA LEU A 199 3.91 31.36 15.43
C LEU A 199 4.88 32.22 14.63
N ARG A 200 6.14 32.18 15.03
CA ARG A 200 7.24 32.81 14.29
C ARG A 200 7.58 31.97 13.08
N LEU A 201 7.75 32.63 11.94
CA LEU A 201 8.21 31.98 10.71
C LEU A 201 9.73 31.95 10.70
N GLY A 202 10.29 30.75 10.59
CA GLY A 202 11.72 30.52 10.42
C GLY A 202 12.12 30.55 8.95
N SER A 203 13.03 29.65 8.56
CA SER A 203 13.42 29.40 7.18
C SER A 203 13.91 27.96 7.04
N VAL A 204 13.65 27.35 5.89
CA VAL A 204 14.16 26.02 5.54
C VAL A 204 15.67 26.01 5.30
N THR A 205 16.28 27.17 5.04
CA THR A 205 17.74 27.28 4.78
C THR A 205 18.60 26.80 5.94
N GLN A 206 18.06 26.84 7.15
CA GLN A 206 18.72 26.36 8.36
C GLN A 206 18.40 24.90 8.69
N ALA A 207 17.44 24.28 7.96
CA ALA A 207 17.04 22.91 8.18
C ALA A 207 18.13 21.94 7.73
N ARG A 208 18.52 21.02 8.62
CA ARG A 208 19.55 19.99 8.33
C ARG A 208 18.95 18.60 8.45
N PRO A 209 19.32 17.63 7.60
CA PRO A 209 18.97 16.24 7.81
C PRO A 209 19.33 15.77 9.24
N GLY A 210 18.43 15.06 9.90
CA GLY A 210 18.54 14.66 11.31
C GLY A 210 18.11 15.73 12.33
N GLN A 211 17.77 16.95 11.89
CA GLN A 211 17.17 17.95 12.76
C GLN A 211 15.77 17.50 13.18
N GLU A 212 15.54 17.52 14.48
CA GLU A 212 14.24 17.24 15.07
C GLU A 212 13.17 18.25 14.65
N VAL A 213 11.98 17.75 14.35
CA VAL A 213 10.81 18.54 13.93
C VAL A 213 9.53 18.01 14.54
N MET A 214 8.54 18.91 14.66
CA MET A 214 7.23 18.61 15.22
C MET A 214 6.15 19.07 14.27
N ALA A 215 5.33 18.14 13.79
CA ALA A 215 4.14 18.46 13.01
C ALA A 215 2.94 18.59 13.95
N LEU A 216 2.34 19.77 13.97
CA LEU A 216 1.19 20.07 14.81
C LEU A 216 -0.09 20.11 13.98
N GLY A 217 -1.19 19.66 14.57
CA GLY A 217 -2.49 19.74 13.93
C GLY A 217 -3.65 19.66 14.91
N SER A 218 -4.85 19.95 14.41
CA SER A 218 -6.11 19.87 15.13
C SER A 218 -7.09 18.89 14.43
N PRO A 219 -6.83 17.57 14.48
CA PRO A 219 -7.70 16.57 13.86
C PRO A 219 -9.12 16.55 14.43
N LEU A 220 -10.02 15.94 13.64
CA LEU A 220 -11.41 15.60 13.94
C LEU A 220 -11.64 15.17 15.40
N GLY A 221 -12.30 16.02 16.20
CA GLY A 221 -12.95 15.64 17.47
C GLY A 221 -12.05 15.13 18.60
N LEU A 222 -10.75 14.94 18.36
CA LEU A 222 -9.74 14.55 19.34
C LEU A 222 -8.88 15.77 19.65
N GLN A 223 -8.41 15.86 20.90
CA GLN A 223 -7.45 16.89 21.30
C GLN A 223 -6.26 16.84 20.33
N ASN A 224 -5.92 17.98 19.73
CA ASN A 224 -4.65 18.34 19.11
C ASN A 224 -3.62 17.21 18.94
N THR A 225 -3.24 16.93 17.69
CA THR A 225 -2.22 15.92 17.40
C THR A 225 -0.85 16.56 17.23
N VAL A 226 0.12 15.97 17.90
CA VAL A 226 1.53 16.29 17.77
C VAL A 226 2.24 15.02 17.30
N THR A 227 2.94 15.12 16.18
CA THR A 227 3.84 14.06 15.72
C THR A 227 5.26 14.59 15.68
N ARG A 228 6.21 13.75 16.07
CA ARG A 228 7.62 14.09 16.15
C ARG A 228 8.39 13.26 15.15
N GLY A 229 9.39 13.86 14.55
CA GLY A 229 10.31 13.20 13.64
C GLY A 229 11.56 14.02 13.42
N ILE A 230 12.20 13.81 12.29
CA ILE A 230 13.35 14.55 11.83
C ILE A 230 13.11 15.09 10.42
N VAL A 231 13.90 16.09 10.02
CA VAL A 231 14.13 16.38 8.61
C VAL A 231 14.89 15.19 8.02
N SER A 232 14.27 14.44 7.12
CA SER A 232 14.94 13.37 6.38
C SER A 232 15.74 13.94 5.21
N ALA A 233 15.20 14.98 4.54
CA ALA A 233 15.88 15.70 3.45
C ALA A 233 15.17 17.04 3.16
N VAL A 234 15.87 17.97 2.53
CA VAL A 234 15.26 19.11 1.84
C VAL A 234 15.29 18.82 0.35
N ARG A 235 14.15 18.86 -0.32
CA ARG A 235 13.96 18.49 -1.72
C ARG A 235 13.57 19.70 -2.54
N GLN A 236 14.12 19.80 -3.75
CA GLN A 236 13.69 20.76 -4.75
C GLN A 236 12.97 20.05 -5.88
N VAL A 237 11.74 20.47 -6.17
CA VAL A 237 10.89 19.93 -7.24
C VAL A 237 10.39 21.11 -8.07
N GLY A 238 11.08 21.39 -9.18
CA GLY A 238 10.86 22.63 -9.93
C GLY A 238 11.14 23.84 -9.04
N ALA A 239 10.17 24.75 -8.93
CA ALA A 239 10.25 25.92 -8.05
C ALA A 239 9.81 25.64 -6.60
N LEU A 240 9.34 24.42 -6.30
CA LEU A 240 8.83 24.05 -4.98
C LEU A 240 9.93 23.42 -4.11
N THR A 241 10.08 23.97 -2.91
CA THR A 241 10.97 23.45 -1.88
C THR A 241 10.14 22.66 -0.88
N LEU A 242 10.50 21.41 -0.62
CA LEU A 242 9.83 20.53 0.32
C LEU A 242 10.78 20.09 1.44
N VAL A 243 10.27 20.06 2.65
CA VAL A 243 10.89 19.36 3.78
C VAL A 243 10.34 17.94 3.81
N GLN A 244 11.18 16.96 3.51
CA GLN A 244 10.88 15.55 3.72
C GLN A 244 11.09 15.24 5.21
N THR A 245 10.14 14.57 5.84
CA THR A 245 10.19 14.18 7.25
C THR A 245 9.57 12.80 7.46
N ASP A 246 9.98 12.13 8.53
CA ASP A 246 9.34 10.92 9.05
C ASP A 246 8.29 11.23 10.15
N ALA A 247 8.13 12.51 10.54
CA ALA A 247 7.03 12.94 11.39
C ALA A 247 5.71 12.62 10.66
N ALA A 248 4.83 11.84 11.30
CA ALA A 248 3.61 11.37 10.65
C ALA A 248 2.68 12.53 10.27
N ILE A 249 2.32 12.61 8.99
CA ILE A 249 1.32 13.54 8.45
C ILE A 249 0.07 12.77 8.03
N ASN A 250 -1.08 13.19 8.56
CA ASN A 250 -2.39 12.52 8.43
C ASN A 250 -3.47 13.55 8.09
N PRO A 251 -4.70 13.14 7.71
CA PRO A 251 -5.84 14.04 7.42
C PRO A 251 -6.22 15.06 8.51
N GLY A 252 -5.55 15.08 9.66
CA GLY A 252 -5.76 16.03 10.75
C GLY A 252 -4.71 17.12 10.91
N ASN A 253 -3.45 16.89 10.50
CA ASN A 253 -2.39 17.88 10.64
C ASN A 253 -1.97 18.50 9.30
N SER A 254 -2.53 18.10 8.15
CA SER A 254 -2.37 18.79 6.87
C SER A 254 -2.80 20.26 6.97
N GLY A 255 -1.99 21.18 6.49
CA GLY A 255 -2.15 22.64 6.62
C GLY A 255 -1.62 23.22 7.93
N GLY A 256 -1.22 22.36 8.88
CA GLY A 256 -0.60 22.76 10.13
C GLY A 256 0.89 23.11 10.00
N PRO A 257 1.51 23.62 11.08
CA PRO A 257 2.91 23.97 11.07
C PRO A 257 3.81 22.75 11.32
N LEU A 258 4.94 22.71 10.60
CA LEU A 258 6.10 21.90 10.93
C LEU A 258 7.12 22.79 11.66
N LEU A 259 7.31 22.55 12.95
CA LEU A 259 8.21 23.33 13.80
C LEU A 259 9.62 22.74 13.83
N GLY A 260 10.63 23.62 13.88
CA GLY A 260 11.98 23.25 14.29
C GLY A 260 12.15 23.24 15.81
N ARG A 261 13.35 22.89 16.27
CA ARG A 261 13.71 22.76 17.70
C ARG A 261 13.45 24.00 18.57
N HIS A 262 13.39 25.18 17.96
CA HIS A 262 13.15 26.45 18.67
C HIS A 262 11.68 26.92 18.63
N GLY A 263 10.77 26.11 18.07
CA GLY A 263 9.36 26.48 17.90
C GLY A 263 9.06 27.37 16.69
N ASP A 264 10.08 27.73 15.90
CA ASP A 264 9.89 28.45 14.64
C ASP A 264 9.35 27.49 13.56
N VAL A 265 8.38 27.96 12.77
CA VAL A 265 7.80 27.20 11.66
C VAL A 265 8.80 27.12 10.52
N ILE A 266 9.15 25.92 10.07
CA ILE A 266 10.04 25.69 8.91
C ILE A 266 9.29 25.15 7.69
N GLY A 267 8.04 24.71 7.85
CA GLY A 267 7.18 24.31 6.76
C GLY A 267 5.71 24.20 7.12
N ILE A 268 4.88 24.00 6.10
CA ILE A 268 3.44 23.73 6.21
C ILE A 268 3.23 22.28 5.79
N THR A 269 2.78 21.43 6.70
CA THR A 269 2.52 20.01 6.45
C THR A 269 1.51 19.85 5.31
N THR A 270 1.76 18.96 4.35
CA THR A 270 0.83 18.73 3.23
C THR A 270 0.57 17.24 3.05
N MET A 271 -0.71 16.89 3.01
CA MET A 271 -1.19 15.56 2.67
C MET A 271 -1.50 15.51 1.17
N GLY A 272 -0.71 14.77 0.41
CA GLY A 272 -0.90 14.69 -1.04
C GLY A 272 0.25 14.09 -1.83
N ILE A 273 1.35 13.72 -1.15
CA ILE A 273 2.50 13.08 -1.77
C ILE A 273 2.68 11.70 -1.13
N GLY A 274 2.48 10.63 -1.90
CA GLY A 274 2.89 9.28 -1.50
C GLY A 274 2.08 8.62 -0.38
N SER A 275 0.86 9.08 -0.08
CA SER A 275 0.01 8.52 0.99
C SER A 275 -0.34 7.04 0.79
N ALA A 276 -0.21 6.50 -0.43
CA ALA A 276 -0.36 5.08 -0.75
C ALA A 276 0.96 4.31 -0.79
N VAL A 277 2.11 4.98 -0.67
CA VAL A 277 3.35 4.52 -1.29
C VAL A 277 4.46 4.17 -0.28
N ALA A 278 4.57 4.84 0.88
CA ALA A 278 5.55 4.46 1.91
C ALA A 278 5.21 4.99 3.31
N GLN A 279 5.19 4.10 4.31
CA GLN A 279 5.18 4.50 5.73
C GLN A 279 6.48 5.26 6.06
N GLY A 280 6.38 6.38 6.80
CA GLY A 280 7.55 7.17 7.20
C GLY A 280 8.09 8.16 6.15
N LEU A 281 7.35 8.37 5.04
CA LEU A 281 7.68 9.38 4.04
C LEU A 281 6.60 10.47 4.00
N SER A 282 6.86 11.59 4.64
CA SER A 282 5.95 12.73 4.75
C SER A 282 6.61 14.02 4.26
N PHE A 283 5.81 15.02 3.86
CA PHE A 283 6.30 16.26 3.28
C PHE A 283 5.63 17.49 3.87
N ALA A 284 6.40 18.56 4.02
CA ALA A 284 5.91 19.91 4.29
C ALA A 284 6.44 20.88 3.24
N VAL A 285 5.60 21.81 2.80
CA VAL A 285 6.01 22.91 1.91
C VAL A 285 6.87 23.88 2.72
N ALA A 286 8.07 24.22 2.25
CA ALA A 286 8.96 25.11 2.98
C ALA A 286 8.30 26.46 3.28
N ILE A 287 8.50 26.97 4.51
CA ILE A 287 7.82 28.18 4.97
C ILE A 287 8.21 29.43 4.17
N ASP A 288 9.39 29.43 3.57
CA ASP A 288 9.93 30.51 2.74
C ASP A 288 8.98 30.85 1.57
N HIS A 289 8.24 29.85 1.07
CA HIS A 289 7.21 30.04 0.04
C HIS A 289 6.03 30.87 0.55
N ALA A 290 5.57 30.62 1.78
CA ALA A 290 4.51 31.41 2.40
C ALA A 290 5.00 32.84 2.70
N GLN A 291 6.24 33.00 3.16
CA GLN A 291 6.85 34.32 3.38
C GLN A 291 6.92 35.14 2.09
N ALA A 292 7.36 34.54 0.98
CA ALA A 292 7.37 35.17 -0.33
C ALA A 292 5.95 35.58 -0.77
N LEU A 293 4.96 34.70 -0.61
CA LEU A 293 3.57 34.99 -0.94
C LEU A 293 3.01 36.17 -0.13
N LEU A 294 3.29 36.22 1.17
CA LEU A 294 2.90 37.33 2.06
C LEU A 294 3.59 38.66 1.69
N ALA A 295 4.76 38.60 1.06
CA ALA A 295 5.47 39.76 0.51
C ALA A 295 5.00 40.13 -0.92
N GLY A 296 3.98 39.46 -1.46
CA GLY A 296 3.47 39.68 -2.81
C GLY A 296 4.32 39.06 -3.93
N GLN A 297 5.28 38.21 -3.58
CA GLN A 297 6.12 37.49 -4.53
C GLN A 297 5.48 36.15 -4.89
N ARG A 298 5.48 35.81 -6.18
CA ARG A 298 5.08 34.48 -6.66
C ARG A 298 6.21 33.88 -7.49
N PRO A 299 6.39 32.54 -7.46
CA PRO A 299 7.37 31.89 -8.30
C PRO A 299 7.06 32.19 -9.78
N ALA A 300 8.05 32.69 -10.51
CA ALA A 300 7.93 32.90 -11.95
C ALA A 300 7.81 31.55 -12.66
N ASN A 301 6.90 31.43 -13.63
CA ASN A 301 6.73 30.24 -14.49
C ASN A 301 6.33 28.94 -13.78
N ALA A 302 5.39 28.97 -12.83
CA ALA A 302 4.74 27.76 -12.33
C ALA A 302 3.72 27.21 -13.36
N THR A 303 4.21 26.68 -14.48
CA THR A 303 3.38 25.94 -15.43
C THR A 303 3.18 24.52 -14.89
N GLY A 304 2.05 24.29 -14.24
CA GLY A 304 1.73 23.04 -13.54
C GLY A 304 1.90 23.15 -12.03
N THR A 305 1.34 22.18 -11.30
CA THR A 305 1.43 22.08 -9.82
C THR A 305 2.55 21.08 -9.47
N PRO A 306 3.74 21.52 -9.04
CA PRO A 306 4.86 20.64 -8.71
C PRO A 306 4.50 19.48 -7.75
N LEU A 307 3.56 19.71 -6.83
CA LEU A 307 3.02 18.68 -5.95
C LEU A 307 2.31 17.56 -6.70
N THR A 308 1.54 17.88 -7.74
CA THR A 308 0.88 16.89 -8.58
C THR A 308 1.89 16.08 -9.38
N THR A 309 2.92 16.73 -9.93
CA THR A 309 4.02 16.03 -10.63
C THR A 309 4.77 15.10 -9.69
N LEU A 310 5.08 15.56 -8.47
CA LEU A 310 5.74 14.72 -7.46
C LEU A 310 4.86 13.53 -7.06
N ASN A 311 3.57 13.76 -6.82
CA ASN A 311 2.63 12.69 -6.48
C ASN A 311 2.51 11.68 -7.63
N GLN A 312 2.46 12.13 -8.89
CA GLN A 312 2.47 11.26 -10.06
C GLN A 312 3.77 10.45 -10.15
N ALA A 313 4.93 11.09 -9.98
CA ALA A 313 6.23 10.40 -10.02
C ALA A 313 6.34 9.35 -8.90
N MET A 314 5.88 9.68 -7.69
CA MET A 314 5.89 8.74 -6.57
C MET A 314 4.88 7.61 -6.72
N ASN A 315 3.71 7.86 -7.30
CA ASN A 315 2.74 6.79 -7.59
C ASN A 315 3.17 5.93 -8.79
N ALA A 316 3.94 6.49 -9.73
CA ALA A 316 4.49 5.76 -10.88
C ALA A 316 5.69 4.87 -10.49
N GLN A 317 6.45 5.27 -9.48
CA GLN A 317 7.47 4.41 -8.88
C GLN A 317 6.78 3.38 -7.97
N SER A 318 6.59 2.16 -8.46
CA SER A 318 6.19 1.06 -7.61
C SER A 318 7.33 0.76 -6.64
N PHE A 319 7.21 1.20 -5.37
CA PHE A 319 8.16 0.86 -4.30
C PHE A 319 7.94 -0.57 -3.76
N SER A 320 7.06 -1.35 -4.40
CA SER A 320 6.93 -2.78 -4.13
C SER A 320 8.24 -3.47 -4.50
N SER A 321 8.88 -4.10 -3.51
CA SER A 321 10.04 -4.95 -3.79
C SER A 321 9.67 -6.02 -4.82
N ASP A 322 10.66 -6.61 -5.50
CA ASP A 322 10.43 -7.77 -6.37
C ASP A 322 9.67 -8.88 -5.63
N SER A 323 9.90 -9.03 -4.32
CA SER A 323 9.17 -9.96 -3.46
C SER A 323 7.69 -9.60 -3.29
N ASP A 324 7.36 -8.31 -3.15
CA ASP A 324 5.98 -7.85 -3.01
C ASP A 324 5.22 -7.95 -4.33
N THR A 325 5.90 -7.66 -5.43
CA THR A 325 5.36 -7.83 -6.78
C THR A 325 5.06 -9.31 -7.05
N ARG A 326 6.00 -10.21 -6.74
CA ARG A 326 5.82 -11.66 -6.88
C ARG A 326 4.65 -12.17 -6.03
N ARG A 327 4.56 -11.73 -4.78
CA ARG A 327 3.46 -12.09 -3.86
C ARG A 327 2.11 -11.59 -4.35
N SER A 328 2.03 -10.36 -4.84
CA SER A 328 0.81 -9.77 -5.38
C SER A 328 0.33 -10.53 -6.61
N GLN A 329 1.22 -10.78 -7.58
CA GLN A 329 0.94 -11.58 -8.76
C GLN A 329 0.57 -13.03 -8.41
N GLY A 330 1.27 -13.62 -7.44
CA GLY A 330 0.98 -14.94 -6.88
C GLY A 330 -0.42 -15.00 -6.28
N THR A 331 -0.82 -13.98 -5.51
CA THR A 331 -2.15 -13.89 -4.89
C THR A 331 -3.25 -13.81 -5.95
N GLN A 332 -3.09 -12.95 -6.96
CA GLN A 332 -4.05 -12.82 -8.06
C GLN A 332 -4.16 -14.11 -8.88
N THR A 333 -3.03 -14.77 -9.14
CA THR A 333 -3.00 -16.04 -9.87
C THR A 333 -3.69 -17.13 -9.06
N TYR A 334 -3.39 -17.23 -7.76
CA TYR A 334 -4.02 -18.17 -6.85
C TYR A 334 -5.54 -17.98 -6.78
N GLN A 335 -6.02 -16.74 -6.62
CA GLN A 335 -7.45 -16.42 -6.64
C GLN A 335 -8.14 -16.86 -7.93
N ARG A 336 -7.55 -16.57 -9.10
CA ARG A 336 -8.11 -17.00 -10.40
C ARG A 336 -8.13 -18.52 -10.54
N THR A 337 -7.07 -19.20 -10.12
CA THR A 337 -6.97 -20.66 -10.18
C THR A 337 -7.99 -21.33 -9.27
N ILE A 338 -8.09 -20.91 -8.00
CA ILE A 338 -9.10 -21.45 -7.07
C ILE A 338 -10.50 -21.15 -7.57
N GLY A 339 -10.78 -19.95 -8.08
CA GLY A 339 -12.08 -19.62 -8.65
C GLY A 339 -12.45 -20.48 -9.87
N ALA A 340 -11.46 -20.92 -10.67
CA ALA A 340 -11.69 -21.87 -11.76
C ALA A 340 -11.96 -23.29 -11.26
N ILE A 341 -11.26 -23.73 -10.23
CA ILE A 341 -11.49 -25.02 -9.57
C ILE A 341 -12.88 -25.04 -8.91
N ALA A 342 -13.29 -23.94 -8.29
CA ALA A 342 -14.60 -23.79 -7.65
C ALA A 342 -15.75 -24.03 -8.63
N ARG A 343 -15.66 -23.52 -9.86
CA ARG A 343 -16.68 -23.80 -10.90
C ARG A 343 -16.82 -25.28 -11.22
N ARG A 344 -15.70 -26.01 -11.27
CA ARG A 344 -15.71 -27.48 -11.45
C ARG A 344 -16.30 -28.19 -10.23
N ALA A 345 -16.05 -27.65 -9.04
CA ALA A 345 -16.66 -28.15 -7.79
C ALA A 345 -18.18 -27.92 -7.77
N ASP A 346 -18.67 -26.79 -8.28
CA ASP A 346 -20.11 -26.50 -8.39
C ASP A 346 -20.80 -27.48 -9.36
N GLU A 347 -20.14 -27.82 -10.47
CA GLU A 347 -20.63 -28.87 -11.39
C GLU A 347 -20.68 -30.25 -10.69
N LEU A 348 -19.67 -30.57 -9.86
CA LEU A 348 -19.64 -31.79 -9.09
C LEU A 348 -20.73 -31.83 -8.02
N ASP A 349 -21.07 -30.71 -7.37
CA ASP A 349 -22.18 -30.64 -6.41
C ASP A 349 -23.50 -31.09 -7.06
N GLY A 350 -23.77 -30.63 -8.28
CA GLY A 350 -24.93 -31.06 -9.05
C GLY A 350 -24.94 -32.58 -9.29
N ARG A 351 -23.82 -33.14 -9.76
CA ARG A 351 -23.67 -34.59 -9.98
C ARG A 351 -23.80 -35.38 -8.68
N TRP A 352 -23.25 -34.85 -7.59
CA TRP A 352 -23.29 -35.46 -6.27
C TRP A 352 -24.73 -35.58 -5.74
N ILE A 353 -25.54 -34.53 -5.88
CA ILE A 353 -26.95 -34.55 -5.49
C ILE A 353 -27.71 -35.63 -6.27
N THR A 354 -27.52 -35.70 -7.59
CA THR A 354 -28.13 -36.73 -8.44
C THR A 354 -27.67 -38.14 -8.05
N PHE A 355 -26.36 -38.32 -7.85
CA PHE A 355 -25.77 -39.59 -7.41
C PHE A 355 -26.38 -40.04 -6.07
N LYS A 356 -26.41 -39.18 -5.06
CA LYS A 356 -26.99 -39.53 -3.75
C LYS A 356 -28.44 -39.97 -3.86
N LYS A 357 -29.24 -39.25 -4.66
CA LYS A 357 -30.68 -39.52 -4.81
C LYS A 357 -30.96 -40.86 -5.48
N SER A 358 -30.15 -41.24 -6.47
CA SER A 358 -30.44 -42.38 -7.35
C SER A 358 -29.59 -43.62 -7.08
N CYS A 359 -28.45 -43.47 -6.42
CA CYS A 359 -27.41 -44.49 -6.39
C CYS A 359 -26.87 -44.82 -5.00
N TYR A 360 -27.22 -44.08 -3.95
CA TYR A 360 -26.70 -44.28 -2.61
C TYR A 360 -27.85 -44.45 -1.60
N ASP A 361 -27.83 -45.51 -0.80
CA ASP A 361 -28.91 -45.85 0.13
C ASP A 361 -28.72 -45.28 1.55
N GLY A 362 -27.55 -44.69 1.82
CA GLY A 362 -27.19 -44.14 3.13
C GLY A 362 -27.35 -42.63 3.25
N ARG A 363 -26.87 -42.09 4.38
CA ARG A 363 -26.68 -40.64 4.59
C ARG A 363 -25.19 -40.33 4.71
N VAL A 364 -24.80 -39.13 4.30
CA VAL A 364 -23.46 -38.61 4.53
C VAL A 364 -23.36 -38.16 5.99
N VAL A 365 -22.30 -38.55 6.67
CA VAL A 365 -22.07 -38.22 8.10
C VAL A 365 -20.86 -37.28 8.19
N GLY A 366 -21.07 -36.11 8.77
CA GLY A 366 -20.03 -35.09 8.96
C GLY A 366 -20.51 -33.70 8.55
N ALA A 367 -19.73 -32.68 8.92
CA ALA A 367 -19.93 -31.30 8.49
C ALA A 367 -18.84 -30.96 7.48
N PHE A 368 -19.23 -30.76 6.23
CA PHE A 368 -18.34 -30.44 5.14
C PHE A 368 -18.83 -29.17 4.45
N GLU A 369 -17.90 -28.29 4.06
CA GLU A 369 -18.20 -27.16 3.15
C GLU A 369 -18.88 -27.66 1.87
N ARG A 370 -18.41 -28.81 1.34
CA ARG A 370 -19.07 -29.55 0.28
C ARG A 370 -19.24 -31.02 0.66
N GLU A 371 -20.47 -31.53 0.57
CA GLU A 371 -20.80 -32.88 1.06
C GLU A 371 -19.98 -33.99 0.39
N TRP A 372 -19.55 -33.82 -0.86
CA TRP A 372 -18.74 -34.82 -1.57
C TRP A 372 -17.30 -34.92 -1.06
N PHE A 373 -16.83 -34.02 -0.18
CA PHE A 373 -15.59 -34.23 0.58
C PHE A 373 -15.63 -35.51 1.43
N ALA A 374 -16.83 -36.00 1.76
CA ALA A 374 -17.04 -37.28 2.41
C ALA A 374 -16.41 -38.48 1.67
N LEU A 375 -16.13 -38.35 0.36
CA LEU A 375 -15.44 -39.38 -0.43
C LEU A 375 -14.04 -39.71 0.11
N TRP A 376 -13.42 -38.79 0.84
CA TRP A 376 -12.07 -38.96 1.39
C TRP A 376 -12.03 -39.20 2.90
N GLU A 377 -13.17 -39.12 3.58
CA GLU A 377 -13.23 -39.38 5.02
C GLU A 377 -13.69 -40.80 5.31
N ALA A 378 -12.88 -41.51 6.09
CA ALA A 378 -13.25 -42.82 6.57
C ALA A 378 -14.57 -42.73 7.36
N ARG A 379 -15.54 -43.59 7.02
CA ARG A 379 -16.86 -43.69 7.67
C ARG A 379 -17.84 -42.53 7.42
N ALA A 380 -17.49 -41.54 6.59
CA ALA A 380 -18.43 -40.48 6.23
C ALA A 380 -19.54 -40.96 5.28
N MET A 381 -19.34 -42.11 4.62
CA MET A 381 -20.34 -42.78 3.78
C MET A 381 -20.58 -44.24 4.24
N PRO A 382 -21.42 -44.47 5.27
CA PRO A 382 -21.68 -45.81 5.80
C PRO A 382 -22.66 -46.67 4.98
N GLY A 383 -23.37 -46.08 4.01
CA GLY A 383 -24.30 -46.81 3.14
C GLY A 383 -23.62 -47.52 1.97
N LEU A 384 -24.42 -48.16 1.14
CA LEU A 384 -24.01 -48.88 -0.06
C LEU A 384 -24.36 -48.08 -1.32
N VAL A 385 -23.49 -48.22 -2.32
CA VAL A 385 -23.76 -47.75 -3.69
C VAL A 385 -24.46 -48.88 -4.43
N SER A 386 -25.59 -48.59 -5.08
CA SER A 386 -26.32 -49.55 -5.89
C SER A 386 -25.38 -50.18 -6.95
N PRO A 387 -25.39 -51.52 -7.13
CA PRO A 387 -24.51 -52.19 -8.09
C PRO A 387 -24.63 -51.64 -9.52
N ALA A 388 -25.82 -51.17 -9.92
CA ALA A 388 -26.06 -50.58 -11.24
C ALA A 388 -25.39 -49.21 -11.44
N CYS A 389 -24.95 -48.55 -10.37
CA CYS A 389 -24.38 -47.21 -10.40
C CYS A 389 -22.84 -47.16 -10.34
N GLY A 390 -22.15 -48.29 -10.49
CA GLY A 390 -20.69 -48.35 -10.38
C GLY A 390 -19.95 -47.36 -11.29
N ALA A 391 -20.40 -47.19 -12.53
CA ALA A 391 -19.81 -46.22 -13.47
C ALA A 391 -20.04 -44.75 -13.03
N ILE A 392 -21.23 -44.42 -12.54
CA ILE A 392 -21.57 -43.07 -12.05
C ILE A 392 -20.71 -42.72 -10.83
N PHE A 393 -20.60 -43.66 -9.89
CA PHE A 393 -19.78 -43.45 -8.69
C PHE A 393 -18.30 -43.28 -9.02
N THR A 394 -17.80 -44.06 -9.98
CA THR A 394 -16.42 -43.94 -10.46
C THR A 394 -16.16 -42.57 -11.10
N ASP A 395 -17.10 -42.06 -11.89
CA ASP A 395 -16.97 -40.73 -12.51
C ASP A 395 -16.99 -39.59 -11.46
N VAL A 396 -17.92 -39.66 -10.49
CA VAL A 396 -17.98 -38.72 -9.36
C VAL A 396 -16.66 -38.70 -8.60
N ARG A 397 -16.11 -39.88 -8.28
CA ARG A 397 -14.85 -39.99 -7.56
C ARG A 397 -13.67 -39.44 -8.35
N ARG A 398 -13.61 -39.74 -9.65
CA ARG A 398 -12.57 -39.21 -10.54
C ARG A 398 -12.59 -37.68 -10.57
N ILE A 399 -13.77 -37.06 -10.72
CA ILE A 399 -13.88 -35.59 -10.76
C ILE A 399 -13.47 -34.97 -9.41
N ALA A 400 -13.87 -35.60 -8.29
CA ALA A 400 -13.45 -35.17 -6.96
C ALA A 400 -11.92 -35.21 -6.84
N ASP A 401 -11.29 -36.32 -7.23
CA ASP A 401 -9.83 -36.50 -7.16
C ASP A 401 -9.10 -35.50 -8.09
N ASP A 402 -9.64 -35.20 -9.27
CA ASP A 402 -9.10 -34.16 -10.17
C ASP A 402 -9.16 -32.76 -9.53
N ILE A 403 -10.26 -32.43 -8.83
CA ILE A 403 -10.39 -31.17 -8.10
C ILE A 403 -9.37 -31.12 -6.95
N ARG A 404 -9.23 -32.21 -6.20
CA ARG A 404 -8.25 -32.33 -5.11
C ARG A 404 -6.84 -32.07 -5.60
N ALA A 405 -6.43 -32.74 -6.67
CA ALA A 405 -5.11 -32.55 -7.27
C ALA A 405 -4.90 -31.10 -7.70
N ALA A 406 -5.92 -30.46 -8.27
CA ALA A 406 -5.84 -29.06 -8.69
C ALA A 406 -5.72 -28.09 -7.49
N VAL A 407 -6.45 -28.31 -6.40
CA VAL A 407 -6.33 -27.48 -5.18
C VAL A 407 -4.94 -27.62 -4.57
N ILE A 408 -4.41 -28.84 -4.45
CA ILE A 408 -3.07 -29.09 -3.91
C ILE A 408 -1.99 -28.40 -4.76
N ALA A 409 -2.11 -28.49 -6.08
CA ALA A 409 -1.18 -27.84 -7.00
C ALA A 409 -1.25 -26.31 -6.91
N ALA A 410 -2.47 -25.74 -6.80
CA ALA A 410 -2.66 -24.30 -6.62
C ALA A 410 -2.07 -23.80 -5.29
N GLU A 411 -2.28 -24.57 -4.21
CA GLU A 411 -1.72 -24.30 -2.89
C GLU A 411 -0.18 -24.29 -2.90
N GLU A 412 0.45 -25.26 -3.57
CA GLU A 412 1.91 -25.32 -3.70
C GLU A 412 2.46 -24.17 -4.56
N ALA A 413 1.84 -23.88 -5.70
CA ALA A 413 2.23 -22.73 -6.53
C ALA A 413 2.13 -21.40 -5.77
N ALA A 414 1.12 -21.25 -4.90
CA ALA A 414 0.98 -20.08 -4.07
C ALA A 414 2.04 -20.00 -2.95
N ARG A 415 2.48 -21.14 -2.38
CA ARG A 415 3.64 -21.16 -1.46
C ARG A 415 4.91 -20.69 -2.15
N GLN A 416 5.17 -21.20 -3.36
CA GLN A 416 6.35 -20.84 -4.14
C GLN A 416 6.35 -19.36 -4.56
N ALA A 417 5.17 -18.74 -4.63
CA ALA A 417 4.99 -17.32 -4.91
C ALA A 417 4.90 -16.44 -3.64
N ASP A 418 5.26 -16.96 -2.45
CA ASP A 418 5.24 -16.26 -1.16
C ASP A 418 3.85 -15.70 -0.75
N VAL A 419 2.76 -16.31 -1.23
CA VAL A 419 1.40 -15.90 -0.84
C VAL A 419 1.16 -16.26 0.63
N TYR A 420 0.71 -15.26 1.41
CA TYR A 420 0.54 -15.42 2.85
C TYR A 420 -0.43 -16.57 3.20
N PRO A 421 -0.13 -17.37 4.23
CA PRO A 421 -1.01 -18.46 4.67
C PRO A 421 -2.44 -18.01 4.99
N GLY A 422 -2.61 -16.83 5.59
CA GLY A 422 -3.92 -16.26 5.89
C GLY A 422 -4.74 -16.00 4.62
N THR A 423 -4.13 -15.30 3.64
CA THR A 423 -4.74 -15.03 2.33
C THR A 423 -5.15 -16.31 1.62
N ARG A 424 -4.30 -17.35 1.62
CA ARG A 424 -4.65 -18.63 1.00
C ARG A 424 -5.88 -19.28 1.64
N ARG A 425 -5.92 -19.31 2.97
CA ARG A 425 -7.08 -19.81 3.73
C ARG A 425 -8.36 -19.04 3.42
N ASP A 426 -8.27 -17.71 3.37
CA ASP A 426 -9.44 -16.87 3.10
C ASP A 426 -9.98 -17.08 1.69
N VAL A 427 -9.11 -17.27 0.70
CA VAL A 427 -9.51 -17.59 -0.67
C VAL A 427 -10.19 -18.97 -0.75
N LEU A 428 -9.64 -20.01 -0.10
CA LEU A 428 -10.31 -21.32 -0.07
C LEU A 428 -11.70 -21.25 0.56
N ARG A 429 -11.84 -20.51 1.67
CA ARG A 429 -13.14 -20.27 2.32
C ARG A 429 -14.11 -19.53 1.42
N THR A 430 -13.64 -18.48 0.74
CA THR A 430 -14.46 -17.67 -0.17
C THR A 430 -15.08 -18.52 -1.28
N TYR A 431 -14.39 -19.57 -1.72
CA TYR A 431 -14.85 -20.46 -2.77
C TYR A 431 -15.43 -21.80 -2.28
N HIS A 432 -15.69 -21.93 -0.98
CA HIS A 432 -16.21 -23.17 -0.36
C HIS A 432 -15.33 -24.40 -0.65
N LEU A 433 -14.01 -24.20 -0.62
CA LEU A 433 -12.98 -25.22 -0.82
C LEU A 433 -12.07 -25.36 0.41
N ASP A 434 -12.48 -24.84 1.58
CA ASP A 434 -11.74 -25.04 2.83
C ASP A 434 -11.95 -26.47 3.34
N TYR A 435 -10.94 -27.32 3.20
CA TYR A 435 -10.97 -28.71 3.66
C TYR A 435 -9.64 -29.09 4.31
N SER A 436 -9.71 -29.54 5.56
CA SER A 436 -8.52 -29.90 6.34
C SER A 436 -7.77 -31.13 5.80
N GLY A 437 -8.42 -31.93 4.94
CA GLY A 437 -7.83 -33.12 4.34
C GLY A 437 -7.05 -32.92 3.05
N TRP A 438 -6.88 -31.68 2.55
CA TRP A 438 -6.15 -31.47 1.30
C TRP A 438 -4.73 -32.06 1.31
N GLY A 439 -4.04 -32.01 2.45
CA GLY A 439 -2.67 -32.53 2.61
C GLY A 439 -2.53 -33.92 3.25
N ARG A 440 -3.63 -34.65 3.47
CA ARG A 440 -3.63 -35.97 4.13
C ARG A 440 -3.45 -37.15 3.19
#